data_AF-A0A1F7PIN1-F1
#
_entry.id   AF-A0A1F7PIN1-F1
#
_cell.length_a   1.000
_cell.length_b   1.000
_cell.length_c   1.000
_cell.angle_alpha   90.00
_cell.angle_beta   90.00
_cell.angle_gamma   90.00
#
_symmetry.space_group_name_H-M   'P 1'
#
loop_
_entity.id
_entity.type
_entity.pdbx_description
1 polymer ?
#
loop_
_entity_poly.entity_id
_entity_poly.type
_entity_poly.pdbx_seq_one_letter_code
_entity_poly.pdbx_strand_id
1 'polypeptide(L)'
;MKRRLAPYLDGALSGERAEAVAGHLRGCGECRGEVSRLERLRGLLRSTFTVGPDPDWTRFWDGVRGRIVGERPRPRGEVWGWSPRLALGGALAALLLLAALLWPIGPTEGPARPAGVVVNTVETAHPDGNLMVFSSPEDDMTVIWVFGFDQPSGDETRIIPASFNGGRG
;
A
#
# COMPACT_ATOMS: atom_id res chain seq x y z
N MET A 1 17.91 -6.96 -6.64
CA MET A 1 18.98 -7.54 -5.79
C MET A 1 20.16 -6.59 -5.53
N LYS A 2 20.69 -5.88 -6.54
CA LYS A 2 21.89 -5.01 -6.45
C LYS A 2 21.97 -4.10 -5.21
N ARG A 3 20.87 -3.45 -4.80
CA ARG A 3 20.81 -2.58 -3.60
C ARG A 3 21.13 -3.29 -2.27
N ARG A 4 21.00 -4.62 -2.18
CA ARG A 4 21.31 -5.40 -0.97
C ARG A 4 22.74 -5.95 -0.94
N LEU A 5 23.50 -5.82 -2.03
CA LEU A 5 24.87 -6.33 -2.12
C LEU A 5 25.86 -5.50 -1.29
N ALA A 6 25.80 -4.17 -1.35
CA ALA A 6 26.72 -3.33 -0.56
C ALA A 6 26.51 -3.53 0.96
N PRO A 7 25.28 -3.45 1.51
CA PRO A 7 25.04 -3.76 2.92
C PRO A 7 25.42 -5.19 3.33
N TYR A 8 25.32 -6.16 2.41
CA TYR A 8 25.79 -7.52 2.63
C TYR A 8 27.32 -7.58 2.76
N LEU A 9 28.05 -6.90 1.87
CA LEU A 9 29.52 -6.84 1.87
C LEU A 9 30.11 -6.06 3.05
N ASP A 10 29.37 -5.08 3.55
CA ASP A 10 29.73 -4.28 4.71
C ASP A 10 29.37 -4.97 6.04
N GLY A 11 28.72 -6.14 5.99
CA GLY A 11 28.25 -6.87 7.19
C GLY A 11 27.07 -6.19 7.89
N ALA A 12 26.42 -5.23 7.25
CA ALA A 12 25.29 -4.48 7.79
C ALA A 12 23.95 -5.25 7.69
N LEU A 13 23.90 -6.34 6.91
CA LEU A 13 22.75 -7.26 6.91
C LEU A 13 22.97 -8.39 7.91
N SER A 14 21.95 -8.64 8.73
CA SER A 14 21.91 -9.76 9.67
C SER A 14 20.70 -10.65 9.45
N GLY A 15 20.80 -11.89 9.95
CA GLY A 15 19.74 -12.89 9.94
C GLY A 15 19.22 -13.23 8.54
N GLU A 16 17.90 -13.35 8.44
CA GLU A 16 17.18 -13.78 7.24
C GLU A 16 17.55 -13.01 5.97
N ARG A 17 17.85 -11.70 6.09
CA ARG A 17 18.22 -10.88 4.92
C ARG A 17 19.59 -11.25 4.38
N ALA A 18 20.54 -11.59 5.25
CA ALA A 18 21.87 -12.03 4.83
C ALA A 18 21.80 -13.42 4.18
N GLU A 19 21.00 -14.33 4.75
CA GLU A 19 20.77 -15.67 4.20
C GLU A 19 20.09 -15.63 2.83
N ALA A 20 19.09 -14.76 2.65
CA ALA A 20 18.43 -14.58 1.35
C ALA A 20 19.41 -14.09 0.27
N VAL A 21 20.32 -13.17 0.61
CA VAL A 21 21.37 -12.70 -0.31
C VAL A 21 22.36 -13.81 -0.60
N ALA A 22 22.83 -14.55 0.41
CA ALA A 22 23.73 -15.68 0.24
C ALA A 22 23.11 -16.80 -0.62
N GLY A 23 21.83 -17.10 -0.44
CA GLY A 23 21.06 -18.02 -1.27
C GLY A 23 21.03 -17.60 -2.74
N HIS A 24 20.73 -16.33 -3.01
CA HIS A 24 20.74 -15.82 -4.38
C HIS A 24 22.13 -15.80 -5.02
N LEU A 25 23.18 -15.49 -4.26
CA LEU A 25 24.56 -15.53 -4.76
C LEU A 25 24.99 -16.93 -5.20
N ARG A 26 24.42 -18.00 -4.64
CA ARG A 26 24.63 -19.36 -5.14
C ARG A 26 24.03 -19.56 -6.54
N GLY A 27 22.86 -18.97 -6.80
CA GLY A 27 22.13 -19.14 -8.07
C GLY A 27 22.47 -18.15 -9.19
N CYS A 28 22.99 -16.96 -8.88
CA CYS A 28 23.13 -15.88 -9.86
C CYS A 28 24.60 -15.51 -10.14
N GLY A 29 25.07 -15.77 -11.36
CA GLY A 29 26.42 -15.41 -11.81
C GLY A 29 26.65 -13.89 -11.93
N GLU A 30 25.66 -13.12 -12.37
CA GLU A 30 25.76 -11.66 -12.49
C GLU A 30 26.01 -11.02 -11.11
N CYS A 31 25.25 -11.42 -10.09
CA CYS A 31 25.41 -10.88 -8.74
C CYS A 31 26.74 -11.29 -8.11
N ARG A 32 27.25 -12.50 -8.39
CA ARG A 32 28.62 -12.88 -7.98
C ARG A 32 29.68 -12.02 -8.64
N GLY A 33 29.56 -11.78 -9.94
CA GLY A 33 30.49 -10.92 -10.67
C GLY A 33 30.55 -9.49 -10.11
N GLU A 34 29.39 -8.95 -9.71
CA GLU A 34 29.33 -7.63 -9.09
C GLU A 34 29.97 -7.60 -7.69
N VAL A 35 29.74 -8.64 -6.88
CA VAL A 35 30.44 -8.81 -5.58
C VAL A 35 31.95 -8.83 -5.78
N SER A 36 32.46 -9.66 -6.71
CA SER A 36 33.90 -9.72 -6.98
C SER A 36 34.47 -8.38 -7.47
N ARG A 37 33.70 -7.60 -8.24
CA ARG A 37 34.11 -6.25 -8.67
C ARG A 37 34.24 -5.29 -7.49
N LEU A 38 33.26 -5.30 -6.57
CA LEU A 38 33.28 -4.46 -5.37
C LEU A 38 34.41 -4.86 -4.40
N GLU A 39 34.66 -6.15 -4.22
CA GLU A 39 35.78 -6.65 -3.41
C GLU A 39 37.13 -6.23 -3.98
N ARG A 40 37.29 -6.32 -5.31
CA ARG A 40 38.51 -5.86 -6.00
C ARG A 40 38.73 -4.37 -5.81
N LEU A 41 37.69 -3.54 -5.97
CA LEU A 41 37.76 -2.11 -5.70
C LEU A 41 38.16 -1.83 -4.25
N ARG A 42 37.55 -2.53 -3.27
CA ARG A 42 37.88 -2.40 -1.85
C ARG A 42 39.32 -2.82 -1.54
N GLY A 43 39.85 -3.82 -2.26
CA GLY A 43 41.25 -4.23 -2.18
C GLY A 43 42.19 -3.12 -2.65
N LEU A 44 41.91 -2.54 -3.83
CA LEU A 44 42.70 -1.42 -4.38
C LEU A 44 42.69 -0.17 -3.49
N LEU A 45 41.53 0.17 -2.91
CA LEU A 45 41.44 1.28 -1.96
C LEU A 45 42.29 0.98 -0.73
N ARG A 46 42.18 -0.22 -0.14
CA ARG A 46 42.99 -0.60 1.04
C ARG A 46 44.49 -0.63 0.77
N SER A 47 44.92 -1.00 -0.42
CA SER A 47 46.34 -0.97 -0.78
C SER A 47 46.86 0.44 -1.07
N THR A 48 45.98 1.36 -1.46
CA THR A 48 46.35 2.75 -1.80
C THR A 48 46.39 3.62 -0.54
N PHE A 49 45.45 3.42 0.39
CA PHE A 49 45.40 4.17 1.63
C PHE A 49 46.23 3.48 2.70
N THR A 50 47.39 4.07 3.02
CA THR A 50 48.08 3.76 4.27
C THR A 50 47.28 4.35 5.43
N VAL A 51 46.67 3.50 6.24
CA VAL A 51 46.06 3.95 7.50
C VAL A 51 47.21 4.39 8.40
N GLY A 52 47.32 5.71 8.63
CA GLY A 52 48.26 6.27 9.59
C GLY A 52 47.94 5.82 11.01
N PRO A 53 48.79 6.16 12.01
CA PRO A 53 48.47 5.91 13.40
C PRO A 53 47.09 6.50 13.75
N ASP A 54 46.34 5.82 14.61
CA ASP A 54 45.02 6.27 15.03
C ASP A 54 45.13 7.70 15.59
N PRO A 55 44.48 8.70 14.96
CA PRO A 55 44.61 10.07 15.41
C PRO A 55 43.96 10.24 16.79
N ASP A 56 44.43 11.22 17.57
CA ASP A 56 43.76 11.58 18.81
C ASP A 56 42.39 12.21 18.50
N TRP A 57 41.36 11.38 18.53
CA TRP A 57 39.97 11.76 18.30
C TRP A 57 39.41 12.65 19.41
N THR A 58 40.02 12.68 20.59
CA THR A 58 39.49 13.41 21.76
C THR A 58 39.36 14.90 21.45
N ARG A 59 40.44 15.53 20.96
CA ARG A 59 40.47 16.95 20.63
C ARG A 59 39.55 17.31 19.47
N PHE A 60 39.43 16.44 18.47
CA PHE A 60 38.49 16.62 17.36
C PHE A 60 37.04 16.56 17.86
N TRP A 61 36.74 15.57 18.70
CA TRP A 61 35.40 15.33 19.23
C TRP A 61 34.91 16.45 20.13
N ASP A 62 35.78 17.04 20.94
CA ASP A 62 35.42 18.22 21.75
C ASP A 62 34.97 19.40 20.89
N GLY A 63 35.64 19.63 19.76
CA GLY A 63 35.26 20.66 18.80
C GLY A 63 33.93 20.36 18.10
N VAL A 64 33.64 19.09 17.79
CA VAL A 64 32.35 18.66 17.22
C VAL A 64 31.23 18.82 18.26
N ARG A 65 31.44 18.30 19.47
CA ARG A 65 30.50 18.40 20.60
C ARG A 65 30.19 19.86 20.92
N GLY A 66 31.19 20.73 20.94
CA GLY A 66 31.01 22.17 21.19
C GLY A 66 30.07 22.84 20.17
N ARG A 67 30.12 22.45 18.90
CA ARG A 67 29.20 22.96 17.86
C ARG A 67 27.80 22.40 18.00
N ILE A 68 27.65 21.10 18.22
CA ILE A 68 26.34 20.44 18.38
C ILE A 68 25.60 20.98 19.62
N VAL A 69 26.31 21.14 20.74
CA VAL A 69 25.72 21.67 21.98
C VAL A 69 25.53 23.20 21.89
N GLY A 70 26.40 23.89 21.16
CA GLY A 70 26.35 25.34 20.95
C GLY A 70 25.22 25.80 20.03
N GLU A 71 24.76 24.94 19.11
CA GLU A 71 23.53 25.14 18.33
C GLU A 71 22.31 24.95 19.22
N ARG A 72 22.06 25.91 20.11
CA ARG A 72 20.76 26.02 20.75
C ARG A 72 19.72 26.19 19.64
N PRO A 73 18.65 25.39 19.60
CA PRO A 73 17.55 25.64 18.70
C PRO A 73 17.08 27.08 18.97
N ARG A 74 17.12 27.93 17.94
CA ARG A 74 16.47 29.24 18.03
C ARG A 74 15.05 28.99 18.53
N PRO A 75 14.57 29.66 19.58
CA PRO A 75 13.22 29.44 20.07
C PRO A 75 12.24 29.69 18.92
N ARG A 76 11.74 28.61 18.33
CA ARG A 76 10.59 28.66 17.41
C ARG A 76 9.37 28.73 18.30
N GLY A 77 8.99 29.93 18.68
CA GLY A 77 7.70 30.17 19.30
C GLY A 77 7.76 31.13 20.46
N GLU A 78 7.71 32.41 20.15
CA GLU A 78 7.06 33.36 21.06
C GLU A 78 6.27 34.39 20.25
N VAL A 79 5.37 33.88 19.43
CA VAL A 79 4.22 34.63 18.88
C VAL A 79 2.95 33.82 19.12
N TRP A 80 2.79 33.27 20.32
CA TRP A 80 1.48 32.95 20.86
C TRP A 80 0.88 34.19 21.52
N GLY A 81 0.97 35.33 20.83
CA GLY A 81 0.20 36.50 21.21
C GLY A 81 -1.27 36.12 21.04
N TRP A 82 -2.02 36.10 22.13
CA TRP A 82 -3.48 36.06 22.11
C TRP A 82 -3.98 37.29 21.37
N SER A 83 -4.00 37.21 20.04
CA SER A 83 -4.63 38.24 19.24
C SER A 83 -6.14 38.06 19.45
N PRO A 84 -6.88 39.12 19.81
CA PRO A 84 -8.34 39.04 19.97
C PRO A 84 -9.03 38.58 18.68
N ARG A 85 -8.33 38.64 17.54
CA ARG A 85 -8.76 38.11 16.24
C ARG A 85 -8.84 36.57 16.21
N LEU A 86 -7.97 35.86 16.92
CA LEU A 86 -8.03 34.39 17.04
C LEU A 86 -9.19 33.94 17.94
N ALA A 87 -9.53 34.72 18.97
CA ALA A 87 -10.69 34.46 19.82
C ALA A 87 -12.02 34.61 19.06
N LEU A 88 -12.15 35.64 18.22
CA LEU A 88 -13.30 35.85 17.33
C LEU A 88 -13.40 34.77 16.24
N GLY A 89 -12.28 34.39 15.62
CA GLY A 89 -12.25 33.31 14.62
C GLY A 89 -12.64 31.95 15.19
N GLY A 90 -12.17 31.63 16.41
CA GLY A 90 -12.49 30.37 17.09
C GLY A 90 -13.97 30.25 17.45
N ALA A 91 -14.58 31.32 17.97
CA ALA A 91 -16.01 31.33 18.29
C ALA A 91 -16.89 31.13 17.04
N LEU A 92 -16.52 31.77 15.93
CA LEU A 92 -17.27 31.68 14.67
C LEU A 92 -17.12 30.28 14.03
N ALA A 93 -15.92 29.69 14.09
CA ALA A 93 -15.69 28.32 13.66
C ALA A 93 -16.45 27.29 14.51
N ALA A 94 -16.49 27.49 15.84
CA ALA A 94 -17.26 26.63 16.75
C ALA A 94 -18.77 26.70 16.46
N LEU A 95 -19.31 27.90 16.20
CA LEU A 95 -20.70 28.10 15.80
C LEU A 95 -21.03 27.43 14.46
N LEU A 96 -20.15 27.56 13.47
CA LEU A 96 -20.32 26.92 12.16
C LEU A 96 -20.26 25.38 12.26
N LEU A 97 -19.35 24.85 13.07
CA LEU A 97 -19.27 23.41 13.34
C LEU A 97 -20.52 22.89 14.05
N LEU A 98 -21.03 23.62 15.05
CA LEU A 98 -22.28 23.28 15.72
C LEU A 98 -23.43 23.29 14.71
N ALA A 99 -23.55 24.34 13.90
CA ALA A 99 -24.59 24.45 12.87
C ALA A 99 -24.51 23.31 11.84
N ALA A 100 -23.30 22.90 11.44
CA ALA A 100 -23.10 21.78 10.53
C ALA A 100 -23.46 20.42 11.16
N LEU A 101 -23.12 20.20 12.44
CA LEU A 101 -23.48 18.97 13.16
C LEU A 101 -24.98 18.86 13.43
N LEU A 102 -25.63 19.99 13.71
CA LEU A 102 -27.08 20.06 13.91
C LEU A 102 -27.86 20.14 12.60
N TRP A 103 -27.19 20.25 11.45
CA TRP A 103 -27.89 20.25 10.18
C TRP A 103 -28.48 18.87 9.93
N PRO A 104 -29.81 18.75 9.83
CA PRO A 104 -30.44 17.46 9.60
C PRO A 104 -30.02 16.98 8.20
N ILE A 105 -29.15 15.98 8.14
CA ILE A 105 -28.95 15.16 6.94
C ILE A 105 -30.16 14.23 6.85
N GLY A 106 -31.33 14.84 6.62
CA GLY A 106 -32.54 14.12 6.27
C GLY A 106 -32.51 13.86 4.78
N PRO A 107 -32.76 12.63 4.30
CA PRO A 107 -33.05 12.44 2.88
C PRO A 107 -34.23 13.35 2.55
N THR A 108 -34.05 14.23 1.57
CA THR A 108 -35.17 14.90 0.93
C THR A 108 -36.01 13.81 0.30
N GLU A 109 -37.02 13.33 1.02
CA GLU A 109 -38.06 12.47 0.50
C GLU A 109 -38.80 13.25 -0.59
N GLY A 110 -38.28 13.18 -1.81
CA GLY A 110 -39.04 13.50 -3.01
C GLY A 110 -40.27 12.58 -3.04
N PRO A 111 -41.40 13.02 -3.62
CA PRO A 111 -42.63 12.24 -3.61
C PRO A 111 -42.36 10.84 -4.14
N ALA A 112 -42.64 9.84 -3.30
CA ALA A 112 -42.45 8.44 -3.58
C ALA A 112 -43.14 8.08 -4.90
N ARG A 113 -42.34 7.99 -5.97
CA ARG A 113 -42.76 7.35 -7.22
C ARG A 113 -42.88 5.87 -6.88
N PRO A 114 -44.05 5.22 -6.99
CA PRO A 114 -44.14 3.80 -6.72
C PRO A 114 -43.16 3.10 -7.66
N ALA A 115 -42.11 2.50 -7.09
CA ALA A 115 -41.21 1.64 -7.82
C ALA A 115 -42.06 0.47 -8.33
N GLY A 116 -42.44 0.55 -9.60
CA GLY A 116 -42.97 -0.61 -10.30
C GLY A 116 -41.91 -1.70 -10.16
N VAL A 117 -42.28 -2.80 -9.51
CA VAL A 117 -41.46 -4.01 -9.52
C VAL A 117 -41.43 -4.48 -10.96
N VAL A 118 -40.35 -4.17 -11.67
CA VAL A 118 -40.09 -4.72 -12.99
C VAL A 118 -39.57 -6.15 -12.77
N VAL A 119 -40.51 -7.10 -12.71
CA VAL A 119 -40.19 -8.53 -12.77
C VAL A 119 -39.85 -8.84 -14.23
N ASN A 120 -38.56 -8.97 -14.54
CA ASN A 120 -38.14 -9.59 -15.79
C ASN A 120 -38.19 -11.11 -15.61
N THR A 121 -39.21 -11.76 -16.15
CA THR A 121 -39.30 -13.22 -16.21
C THR A 121 -38.30 -13.71 -17.25
N VAL A 122 -37.24 -14.38 -16.81
CA VAL A 122 -36.29 -15.05 -17.71
C VAL A 122 -36.78 -16.48 -17.89
N GLU A 123 -37.23 -16.84 -19.09
CA GLU A 123 -37.54 -18.23 -19.43
C GLU A 123 -36.23 -19.03 -19.50
N THR A 124 -36.11 -20.03 -18.64
CA THR A 124 -35.04 -21.02 -18.69
C THR A 124 -35.45 -22.12 -19.68
N ALA A 125 -34.50 -22.65 -20.45
CA ALA A 125 -34.77 -23.76 -21.37
C ALA A 125 -35.11 -25.08 -20.63
N HIS A 126 -35.07 -25.10 -19.29
CA HIS A 126 -35.29 -26.27 -18.45
C HIS A 126 -36.42 -25.94 -17.45
N PRO A 127 -37.52 -26.73 -17.43
CA PRO A 127 -38.73 -26.38 -16.69
C PRO A 127 -38.56 -26.24 -15.17
N ASP A 128 -37.49 -26.81 -14.59
CA ASP A 128 -37.24 -26.83 -13.15
C ASP A 128 -36.11 -25.88 -12.69
N GLY A 129 -35.52 -25.13 -13.63
CA GLY A 129 -34.41 -24.23 -13.34
C GLY A 129 -34.86 -22.86 -12.84
N ASN A 130 -34.59 -22.54 -11.57
CA ASN A 130 -34.83 -21.21 -11.01
C ASN A 130 -33.56 -20.34 -11.08
N LEU A 131 -33.70 -19.09 -11.54
CA LEU A 131 -32.62 -18.12 -11.63
C LEU A 131 -32.80 -16.99 -10.60
N MET A 132 -31.75 -16.65 -9.89
CA MET A 132 -31.69 -15.43 -9.07
C MET A 132 -30.50 -14.59 -9.53
N VAL A 133 -30.78 -13.38 -10.02
CA VAL A 133 -29.76 -12.43 -10.47
C VAL A 133 -29.61 -11.33 -9.43
N PHE A 134 -28.39 -11.14 -8.92
CA PHE A 134 -28.06 -10.04 -8.03
C PHE A 134 -27.00 -9.16 -8.68
N SER A 135 -27.32 -7.90 -8.90
CA SER A 135 -26.38 -6.88 -9.36
C SER A 135 -26.09 -5.92 -8.20
N SER A 136 -24.81 -5.82 -7.82
CA SER A 136 -24.36 -4.78 -6.90
C SER A 136 -23.94 -3.56 -7.72
N PRO A 137 -24.58 -2.38 -7.54
CA PRO A 137 -24.25 -1.20 -8.32
C PRO A 137 -22.88 -0.59 -7.98
N GLU A 138 -22.24 -1.02 -6.89
CA GLU A 138 -20.95 -0.47 -6.44
C GLU A 138 -19.73 -1.10 -7.12
N ASP A 139 -19.83 -2.38 -7.53
CA ASP A 139 -18.67 -3.17 -7.98
C ASP A 139 -18.73 -3.61 -9.45
N ASP A 140 -19.71 -3.13 -10.23
CA ASP A 140 -19.99 -3.54 -11.63
C ASP A 140 -19.97 -5.07 -11.83
N MET A 141 -20.36 -5.81 -10.78
CA MET A 141 -20.34 -7.26 -10.73
C MET A 141 -21.77 -7.78 -10.72
N THR A 142 -22.09 -8.61 -11.72
CA THR A 142 -23.37 -9.31 -11.79
C THR A 142 -23.16 -10.78 -11.42
N VAL A 143 -23.80 -11.22 -10.33
CA VAL A 143 -23.77 -12.61 -9.87
C VAL A 143 -25.10 -13.27 -10.26
N ILE A 144 -25.01 -14.35 -11.04
CA ILE A 144 -26.17 -15.13 -11.50
C ILE A 144 -26.14 -16.48 -10.80
N TRP A 145 -27.14 -16.74 -9.97
CA TRP A 145 -27.34 -18.02 -9.30
C TRP A 145 -28.36 -18.86 -10.06
N VAL A 146 -28.02 -20.11 -10.35
CA VAL A 146 -28.89 -21.08 -11.03
C VAL A 146 -29.14 -22.27 -10.10
N PHE A 147 -30.40 -22.55 -9.81
CA PHE A 147 -30.84 -23.64 -8.94
C PHE A 147 -31.69 -24.64 -9.72
N GLY A 148 -31.65 -25.93 -9.35
CA GLY A 148 -32.56 -26.95 -9.91
C GLY A 148 -31.95 -27.99 -10.87
N PHE A 149 -30.63 -28.15 -10.92
CA PHE A 149 -30.05 -29.30 -11.64
C PHE A 149 -30.08 -30.53 -10.73
N ASP A 150 -31.09 -31.39 -10.91
CA ASP A 150 -30.98 -32.77 -10.41
C ASP A 150 -29.75 -33.41 -11.05
N GLN A 151 -28.80 -33.79 -10.21
CA GLN A 151 -27.58 -34.46 -10.61
C GLN A 151 -27.97 -35.85 -11.13
N PRO A 152 -27.81 -36.19 -12.43
CA PRO A 152 -28.04 -37.55 -12.86
C PRO A 152 -26.99 -38.43 -12.18
N SER A 153 -27.49 -39.32 -11.32
CA SER A 153 -26.71 -40.39 -10.73
C SER A 153 -26.20 -41.28 -11.86
N GLY A 154 -24.87 -41.30 -12.05
CA GLY A 154 -24.21 -42.31 -12.84
C GLY A 154 -23.90 -41.90 -14.28
N ASP A 155 -22.59 -41.78 -14.50
CA ASP A 155 -21.89 -41.95 -15.77
C ASP A 155 -21.74 -40.73 -16.70
N GLU A 156 -20.49 -40.57 -17.13
CA GLU A 156 -19.95 -39.66 -18.13
C GLU A 156 -19.97 -38.13 -17.86
N THR A 157 -18.86 -37.64 -17.28
CA THR A 157 -18.50 -36.21 -17.29
C THR A 157 -18.14 -35.76 -18.71
N ARG A 158 -19.12 -35.27 -19.48
CA ARG A 158 -18.87 -34.47 -20.67
C ARG A 158 -19.04 -32.99 -20.34
N ILE A 159 -17.94 -32.33 -20.01
CA ILE A 159 -17.90 -30.87 -19.91
C ILE A 159 -18.10 -30.32 -21.32
N ILE A 160 -19.28 -29.76 -21.60
CA ILE A 160 -19.51 -28.95 -22.80
C ILE A 160 -19.16 -27.50 -22.43
N PRO A 161 -18.14 -26.89 -23.04
CA PRO A 161 -17.82 -25.49 -22.77
C PRO A 161 -18.95 -24.61 -23.33
N ALA A 162 -19.50 -23.75 -22.49
CA ALA A 162 -20.40 -22.69 -22.93
C ALA A 162 -19.61 -21.67 -23.75
N SER A 163 -19.89 -21.60 -25.06
CA SER A 163 -19.34 -20.55 -25.93
C SER A 163 -19.96 -19.21 -25.58
N PHE A 164 -19.16 -18.33 -24.96
CA PHE A 164 -19.52 -16.94 -24.74
C PHE A 164 -19.27 -16.15 -26.03
N ASN A 165 -20.35 -15.81 -26.75
CA ASN A 165 -20.25 -14.96 -27.93
C ASN A 165 -20.39 -13.50 -27.49
N GLY A 166 -19.25 -12.84 -27.24
CA GLY A 166 -19.19 -11.41 -26.96
C GLY A 166 -19.51 -10.59 -28.22
N GLY A 167 -20.79 -10.28 -28.41
CA GLY A 167 -21.23 -9.32 -29.41
C GLY A 167 -20.82 -7.91 -29.01
N ARG A 168 -19.88 -7.32 -29.75
CA ARG A 168 -19.64 -5.87 -29.74
C ARG A 168 -20.79 -5.18 -30.46
N GLY A 169 -21.48 -4.30 -29.74
CA GLY A 169 -22.35 -3.25 -30.27
C GLY A 169 -22.11 -2.00 -29.45
#